data_AF-A0A835PKJ7-F1
#
_entry.id   AF-A0A835PKJ7-F1
#
_cell.length_a   1.000
_cell.length_b   1.000
_cell.length_c   1.000
_cell.angle_alpha   90.00
_cell.angle_beta   90.00
_cell.angle_gamma   90.00
#
_symmetry.space_group_name_H-M   'P 1'
#
loop_
_entity.id
_entity.type
_entity.pdbx_description
1 polymer ?
#
loop_
_entity_poly.entity_id
_entity_poly.type
_entity_poly.pdbx_seq_one_letter_code
_entity_poly.pdbx_strand_id
1 'polypeptide(L)'
;MADGDAGCRLPSFASSSSLIPPLMMLEEWRGSNPAKLSKTATLRANSSTLTILRSGNRWSEIWGKILEAFVPEGFPTSVTPDYVPFQVWDSLQGLSTYIRSMLSTQALLSAIGVGEKSATVIGATFQWFLRDFTGMLGGILFTFYQGSNLDSNAKMWRLVADFMNDLGMLMDLISPLFPSALFIIVCLGSLSRSFTGVASGATRAALTQHFSLQNNAADISAKEGSQETVATMIGMAIGMLLAHITRGHPFAIWVSFLFLTLFHMYGE
;
A
#
# COMPACT_ATOMS: atom_id res chain seq x y z
N MET A 1 -74.74 39.31 -11.76
CA MET A 1 -75.47 40.58 -11.56
C MET A 1 -75.06 41.10 -10.19
N ALA A 2 -74.60 42.37 -10.14
CA ALA A 2 -74.20 43.16 -8.97
C ALA A 2 -72.89 42.71 -8.26
N ASP A 3 -71.83 43.53 -8.24
CA ASP A 3 -71.54 44.69 -7.33
C ASP A 3 -71.21 44.20 -5.91
N GLY A 4 -70.26 44.72 -5.13
CA GLY A 4 -69.41 45.89 -5.18
C GLY A 4 -68.91 46.17 -3.75
N ASP A 5 -67.62 46.45 -3.63
CA ASP A 5 -66.91 47.34 -2.69
C ASP A 5 -66.85 47.19 -1.14
N ALA A 6 -65.62 47.49 -0.68
CA ALA A 6 -65.13 48.12 0.57
C ALA A 6 -65.54 47.66 1.98
N GLY A 7 -64.51 47.33 2.77
CA GLY A 7 -64.55 47.29 4.24
C GLY A 7 -63.17 47.08 4.88
N CYS A 8 -62.38 48.16 4.98
CA CYS A 8 -61.06 48.22 5.61
C CYS A 8 -61.12 48.05 7.14
N ARG A 9 -60.19 47.27 7.75
CA ARG A 9 -59.61 47.49 9.10
C ARG A 9 -58.35 46.61 9.31
N LEU A 10 -57.22 47.28 9.57
CA LEU A 10 -55.93 46.72 10.02
C LEU A 10 -56.05 46.06 11.40
N PRO A 11 -55.07 45.20 11.79
CA PRO A 11 -54.11 45.73 12.76
C PRO A 11 -52.64 45.26 12.61
N SER A 12 -51.80 46.15 13.13
CA SER A 12 -50.49 45.95 13.76
C SER A 12 -49.33 45.37 12.95
N PHE A 13 -48.49 46.29 12.46
CA PHE A 13 -47.05 46.08 12.32
C PHE A 13 -46.44 45.74 13.68
N ALA A 14 -45.77 44.59 13.78
CA ALA A 14 -44.77 44.34 14.81
C ALA A 14 -43.65 43.44 14.28
N SER A 15 -42.44 44.00 14.25
CA SER A 15 -41.15 43.33 14.40
C SER A 15 -40.67 42.43 13.25
N SER A 16 -40.19 43.09 12.19
CA SER A 16 -39.11 42.59 11.34
C SER A 16 -37.84 42.32 12.17
N SER A 17 -37.54 41.05 12.46
CA SER A 17 -36.18 40.66 12.81
C SER A 17 -35.32 40.77 11.54
N SER A 18 -34.53 41.83 11.47
CA SER A 18 -33.55 42.13 10.43
C SER A 18 -32.62 40.95 10.17
N LEU A 19 -32.85 40.20 9.09
CA LEU A 19 -31.83 39.36 8.48
C LEU A 19 -30.95 40.28 7.63
N ILE A 20 -29.95 40.90 8.28
CA ILE A 20 -28.87 41.56 7.55
C ILE A 20 -28.27 40.50 6.62
N PRO A 21 -28.27 40.70 5.28
CA PRO A 21 -27.62 39.77 4.38
C PRO A 21 -26.13 39.69 4.76
N PRO A 22 -25.55 38.48 4.84
CA PRO A 22 -24.16 38.33 5.19
C PRO A 22 -23.29 39.15 4.25
N LEU A 23 -22.31 39.87 4.82
CA LEU A 23 -21.39 40.73 4.07
C LEU A 23 -20.64 39.94 2.99
N MET A 24 -20.35 38.67 3.26
CA MET A 24 -19.71 37.75 2.32
C MET A 24 -20.15 36.31 2.59
N MET A 25 -20.47 35.59 1.51
CA MET A 25 -20.72 34.15 1.50
C MET A 25 -19.70 33.49 0.59
N LEU A 26 -18.86 32.62 1.16
CA LEU A 26 -17.91 31.80 0.40
C LEU A 26 -18.29 30.34 0.54
N GLU A 27 -18.36 29.63 -0.58
CA GLU A 27 -18.62 28.20 -0.59
C GLU A 27 -17.35 27.46 -0.96
N GLU A 28 -16.97 26.51 -0.11
CA GLU A 28 -15.85 25.61 -0.38
C GLU A 28 -16.39 24.34 -1.01
N TRP A 29 -15.96 24.07 -2.24
CA TRP A 29 -16.34 22.92 -3.03
C TRP A 29 -15.14 22.00 -3.23
N ARG A 30 -15.36 20.68 -3.14
CA ARG A 30 -14.34 19.64 -3.29
C ARG A 30 -14.65 18.77 -4.51
N GLY A 31 -13.64 18.54 -5.34
CA GLY A 31 -13.68 17.69 -6.53
C GLY A 31 -12.93 18.35 -7.70
N SER A 32 -12.28 17.55 -8.54
CA SER A 32 -11.58 18.01 -9.75
C SER A 32 -12.45 17.99 -11.00
N ASN A 33 -13.51 17.17 -11.00
CA ASN A 33 -14.50 17.13 -12.08
C ASN A 33 -15.69 18.07 -11.76
N PRO A 34 -15.99 19.07 -12.61
CA PRO A 34 -17.10 20.00 -12.40
C PRO A 34 -18.47 19.31 -12.24
N ALA A 35 -18.63 18.09 -12.77
CA ALA A 35 -19.87 17.30 -12.64
C ALA A 35 -19.98 16.50 -11.31
N LYS A 36 -18.93 16.46 -10.48
CA LYS A 36 -18.87 15.72 -9.20
C LYS A 36 -18.37 16.60 -8.04
N LEU A 37 -18.71 17.89 -8.05
CA LEU A 37 -18.37 18.79 -6.96
C LEU A 37 -19.26 18.52 -5.73
N SER A 38 -18.62 18.35 -4.57
CA SER A 38 -19.31 18.23 -3.28
C SER A 38 -19.06 19.47 -2.43
N LYS A 39 -20.13 20.09 -1.94
CA LYS A 39 -20.01 21.26 -1.07
C LYS A 39 -19.50 20.82 0.30
N THR A 40 -18.31 21.27 0.70
CA THR A 40 -17.64 20.85 1.92
C THR A 40 -17.88 21.84 3.07
N ALA A 41 -17.91 23.13 2.78
CA ALA A 41 -18.21 24.15 3.78
C ALA A 41 -18.89 25.38 3.18
N THR A 42 -19.68 26.05 4.00
CA THR A 42 -20.20 27.39 3.73
C THR A 42 -19.63 28.33 4.79
N LEU A 43 -18.79 29.27 4.37
CA LEU A 43 -18.27 30.33 5.22
C LEU A 43 -19.20 31.54 5.11
N ARG A 44 -19.80 31.93 6.23
CA ARG A 44 -20.66 33.11 6.34
C ARG A 44 -19.97 34.14 7.21
N ALA A 45 -19.63 35.29 6.63
CA ALA A 45 -19.04 36.42 7.33
C ALA A 45 -20.05 37.55 7.49
N ASN A 46 -20.16 38.07 8.71
CA ASN A 46 -20.85 39.31 9.07
C ASN A 46 -19.83 40.28 9.70
N SER A 47 -20.17 41.56 9.84
CA SER A 47 -19.26 42.64 10.27
C SER A 47 -18.50 42.40 11.58
N SER A 48 -18.93 41.43 12.40
CA SER A 48 -18.31 41.07 13.69
C SER A 48 -18.13 39.57 13.92
N THR A 49 -18.56 38.69 13.00
CA THR A 49 -18.59 37.24 13.22
C THR A 49 -18.33 36.45 11.93
N LEU A 50 -17.45 35.45 12.03
CA LEU A 50 -17.21 34.46 10.99
C LEU A 50 -17.79 33.11 11.45
N THR A 51 -18.72 32.54 10.69
CA THR A 51 -19.34 31.24 10.99
C THR A 51 -19.03 30.25 9.87
N ILE A 52 -18.55 29.06 10.27
CA ILE A 52 -18.19 27.98 9.35
C ILE A 52 -19.22 26.88 9.50
N LEU A 53 -20.06 26.69 8.48
CA LEU A 53 -21.03 25.60 8.42
C LEU A 53 -20.46 24.51 7.51
N ARG A 54 -19.93 23.44 8.11
CA ARG A 54 -19.49 22.27 7.34
C ARG A 54 -20.70 21.48 6.85
N SER A 55 -20.69 21.13 5.57
CA SER A 55 -21.79 20.48 4.89
C SER A 55 -21.42 19.02 4.65
N GLY A 56 -21.89 18.11 5.50
CA GLY A 56 -21.63 16.67 5.38
C GLY A 56 -21.64 15.93 6.71
N ASN A 57 -21.77 14.60 6.66
CA ASN A 57 -21.48 13.76 7.81
C ASN A 57 -19.95 13.71 8.00
N ARG A 58 -19.44 14.15 9.15
CA ARG A 58 -17.98 14.11 9.44
C ARG A 58 -17.38 12.73 9.17
N TRP A 59 -18.12 11.67 9.43
CA TRP A 59 -17.67 10.29 9.16
C TRP A 59 -17.54 10.00 7.67
N SER A 60 -18.46 10.47 6.82
CA SER A 60 -18.33 10.28 5.36
C SER A 60 -17.20 11.11 4.77
N GLU A 61 -16.94 12.30 5.32
CA GLU A 61 -15.80 13.13 4.91
C GLU A 61 -14.46 12.50 5.28
N ILE A 62 -14.35 11.97 6.50
CA ILE A 62 -13.14 11.27 6.97
C ILE A 62 -12.94 9.97 6.17
N TRP A 63 -14.00 9.19 5.99
CA TRP A 63 -13.95 7.95 5.22
C TRP A 63 -13.59 8.22 3.75
N GLY A 64 -14.15 9.25 3.14
CA GLY A 64 -13.78 9.69 1.79
C GLY A 64 -12.30 10.03 1.67
N LYS A 65 -11.75 10.78 2.64
CA LYS A 65 -10.31 11.10 2.70
C LYS A 65 -9.43 9.87 2.89
N ILE A 66 -9.89 8.88 3.66
CA ILE A 66 -9.17 7.62 3.82
C ILE A 66 -9.16 6.89 2.47
N LEU A 67 -10.30 6.75 1.80
CA LEU A 67 -10.40 6.09 0.49
C LEU A 67 -9.55 6.79 -0.58
N GLU A 68 -9.47 8.12 -0.55
CA GLU A 68 -8.59 8.92 -1.42
C GLU A 68 -7.10 8.55 -1.26
N ALA A 69 -6.68 7.94 -0.15
CA ALA A 69 -5.31 7.46 0.03
C ALA A 69 -5.04 6.13 -0.71
N PHE A 70 -6.08 5.37 -1.03
CA PHE A 70 -5.98 4.04 -1.63
C PHE A 70 -6.47 3.96 -3.07
N VAL A 71 -7.28 4.92 -3.52
CA VAL A 71 -7.92 4.88 -4.84
C VAL A 71 -7.43 6.03 -5.71
N PRO A 72 -7.03 5.78 -6.97
CA PRO A 72 -6.58 6.83 -7.87
C PRO A 72 -7.66 7.89 -8.10
N GLU A 73 -7.24 9.13 -8.32
CA GLU A 73 -8.12 10.23 -8.65
C GLU A 73 -8.87 9.93 -9.97
N GLY A 74 -10.18 10.20 -10.01
CA GLY A 74 -11.00 9.94 -11.19
C GLY A 74 -11.41 8.47 -11.39
N PHE A 75 -11.14 7.60 -10.41
CA PHE A 75 -11.57 6.21 -10.43
C PHE A 75 -13.11 6.08 -10.57
N PRO A 76 -13.63 5.09 -11.33
CA PRO A 76 -12.90 4.04 -12.06
C PRO A 76 -12.40 4.43 -13.45
N THR A 77 -12.76 5.62 -13.96
CA THR A 77 -12.49 6.00 -15.35
C THR A 77 -11.05 6.43 -15.64
N SER A 78 -10.24 6.63 -14.59
CA SER A 78 -8.84 7.04 -14.70
C SER A 78 -7.86 5.88 -14.80
N VAL A 79 -8.33 4.64 -14.64
CA VAL A 79 -7.52 3.42 -14.72
C VAL A 79 -8.13 2.41 -15.68
N THR A 80 -7.31 1.49 -16.17
CA THR A 80 -7.81 0.39 -17.01
C THR A 80 -8.73 -0.57 -16.21
N PRO A 81 -9.65 -1.29 -16.89
CA PRO A 81 -10.63 -2.15 -16.21
C PRO A 81 -10.03 -3.31 -15.39
N ASP A 82 -8.82 -3.73 -15.73
CA ASP A 82 -8.06 -4.81 -15.07
C ASP A 82 -7.31 -4.37 -13.81
N TYR A 83 -7.30 -3.07 -13.49
CA TYR A 83 -6.61 -2.53 -12.30
C TYR A 83 -7.08 -3.18 -10.98
N VAL A 84 -8.40 -3.22 -10.73
CA VAL A 84 -8.91 -3.72 -9.43
C VAL A 84 -8.63 -5.22 -9.25
N PRO A 85 -8.96 -6.11 -10.22
CA PRO A 85 -8.60 -7.52 -10.11
C PRO A 85 -7.10 -7.72 -9.87
N PHE A 86 -6.24 -6.97 -10.56
CA PHE A 86 -4.79 -7.03 -10.38
C PHE A 86 -4.39 -6.63 -8.96
N GLN A 87 -4.83 -5.46 -8.46
CA GLN A 87 -4.45 -4.96 -7.14
C GLN A 87 -4.90 -5.86 -5.98
N VAL A 88 -6.05 -6.54 -6.14
CA VAL A 88 -6.52 -7.52 -5.14
C VAL A 88 -5.53 -8.70 -5.05
N TRP A 89 -5.15 -9.28 -6.19
CA TRP A 89 -4.18 -10.37 -6.22
C TRP A 89 -2.80 -9.93 -5.75
N ASP A 90 -2.33 -8.77 -6.20
CA ASP A 90 -1.06 -8.19 -5.78
C ASP A 90 -1.00 -7.99 -4.25
N SER A 91 -2.08 -7.45 -3.66
CA SER A 91 -2.19 -7.29 -2.21
C SER A 91 -2.19 -8.63 -1.45
N LEU A 92 -2.88 -9.66 -1.98
CA LEU A 92 -2.91 -10.99 -1.37
C LEU A 92 -1.55 -11.70 -1.47
N GLN A 93 -0.87 -11.54 -2.60
CA GLN A 93 0.50 -12.03 -2.79
C GLN A 93 1.46 -11.33 -1.83
N GLY A 94 1.41 -10.00 -1.76
CA GLY A 94 2.19 -9.19 -0.81
C GLY A 94 1.95 -9.65 0.64
N LEU A 95 0.68 -9.82 1.03
CA LEU A 95 0.31 -10.35 2.34
C LEU A 95 0.98 -11.71 2.63
N SER A 96 0.91 -12.66 1.68
CA SER A 96 1.56 -13.97 1.81
C SER A 96 3.07 -13.85 1.97
N THR A 97 3.71 -12.99 1.18
CA THR A 97 5.14 -12.71 1.23
C THR A 97 5.57 -12.18 2.59
N TYR A 98 4.85 -11.21 3.16
CA TYR A 98 5.20 -10.67 4.48
C TYR A 98 4.98 -11.66 5.63
N ILE A 99 3.97 -12.54 5.54
CA ILE A 99 3.80 -13.63 6.52
C ILE A 99 5.00 -14.59 6.48
N ARG A 100 5.40 -15.03 5.28
CA ARG A 100 6.55 -15.92 5.07
C ARG A 100 7.87 -15.27 5.49
N SER A 101 8.02 -13.97 5.21
CA SER A 101 9.18 -13.18 5.59
C SER A 101 9.40 -13.18 7.11
N MET A 102 8.34 -13.16 7.92
CA MET A 102 8.49 -13.26 9.38
C MET A 102 9.02 -14.63 9.81
N LEU A 103 8.52 -15.71 9.21
CA LEU A 103 9.00 -17.08 9.49
C LEU A 103 10.46 -17.27 9.07
N SER A 104 10.82 -16.83 7.86
CA SER A 104 12.18 -16.95 7.34
C SER A 104 13.16 -16.05 8.11
N THR A 105 12.74 -14.85 8.50
CA THR A 105 13.54 -13.94 9.33
C THR A 105 13.83 -14.54 10.70
N GLN A 106 12.82 -15.15 11.36
CA GLN A 106 13.04 -15.82 12.63
C GLN A 106 14.06 -16.96 12.51
N ALA A 107 13.96 -17.78 11.46
CA ALA A 107 14.91 -18.85 11.18
C ALA A 107 16.32 -18.29 10.94
N LEU A 108 16.47 -17.27 10.10
CA LEU A 108 17.74 -16.62 9.82
C LEU A 108 18.39 -16.03 11.08
N LEU A 109 17.61 -15.35 11.92
CA LEU A 109 18.10 -14.80 13.20
C LEU A 109 18.57 -15.91 14.15
N SER A 110 17.88 -17.05 14.16
CA SER A 110 18.37 -18.22 14.89
C SER A 110 19.67 -18.76 14.31
N ALA A 111 19.81 -18.78 12.97
CA ALA A 111 20.97 -19.33 12.28
C ALA A 111 22.25 -18.55 12.58
N ILE A 112 22.18 -17.21 12.61
CA ILE A 112 23.33 -16.34 12.94
C ILE A 112 23.68 -16.35 14.43
N GLY A 113 22.91 -17.06 15.26
CA GLY A 113 23.17 -17.22 16.69
C GLY A 113 22.57 -16.12 17.57
N VAL A 114 21.49 -15.45 17.16
CA VAL A 114 20.77 -14.55 18.07
C VAL A 114 20.24 -15.36 19.25
N GLY A 115 20.73 -15.02 20.46
CA GLY A 115 20.39 -15.71 21.70
C GLY A 115 21.42 -16.73 22.16
N GLU A 116 22.46 -17.02 21.37
CA GLU A 116 23.54 -17.94 21.74
C GLU A 116 24.70 -17.24 22.46
N LYS A 117 25.23 -17.86 23.52
CA LYS A 117 26.33 -17.28 24.33
C LYS A 117 27.67 -17.19 23.59
N SER A 118 27.87 -18.05 22.59
CA SER A 118 29.09 -18.10 21.79
C SER A 118 29.07 -17.16 20.58
N ALA A 119 27.91 -16.59 20.23
CA ALA A 119 27.79 -15.68 19.10
C ALA A 119 28.35 -14.30 19.48
N THR A 120 29.17 -13.73 18.59
CA THR A 120 29.74 -12.38 18.80
C THR A 120 28.99 -11.37 17.95
N VAL A 121 28.78 -10.17 18.52
CA VAL A 121 28.15 -9.05 17.80
C VAL A 121 28.92 -8.71 16.53
N ILE A 122 30.25 -8.67 16.59
CA ILE A 122 31.09 -8.36 15.42
C ILE A 122 30.98 -9.42 14.32
N GLY A 123 30.90 -10.71 14.68
CA GLY A 123 30.72 -11.80 13.72
C GLY A 123 29.36 -11.70 13.00
N ALA A 124 28.29 -11.47 13.74
CA ALA A 124 26.95 -11.27 13.18
C ALA A 124 26.91 -10.02 12.26
N THR A 125 27.53 -8.91 12.68
CA THR A 125 27.66 -7.70 11.85
C THR A 125 28.39 -7.97 10.54
N PHE A 126 29.50 -8.73 10.58
CA PHE A 126 30.25 -9.07 9.37
C PHE A 126 29.44 -9.97 8.41
N GLN A 127 28.67 -10.93 8.94
CA GLN A 127 27.76 -11.74 8.14
C GLN A 127 26.67 -10.88 7.47
N TRP A 128 26.08 -9.94 8.19
CA TRP A 128 25.10 -8.98 7.65
C TRP A 128 25.71 -8.12 6.55
N PHE A 129 26.90 -7.57 6.80
CA PHE A 129 27.64 -6.77 5.82
C PHE A 129 27.90 -7.55 4.53
N LEU A 130 28.46 -8.77 4.61
CA LEU A 130 28.75 -9.57 3.43
C LEU A 130 27.48 -9.94 2.66
N ARG A 131 26.42 -10.35 3.38
CA ARG A 131 25.13 -10.63 2.78
C ARG A 131 24.60 -9.44 1.98
N ASP A 132 24.56 -8.26 2.59
CA ASP A 132 23.99 -7.06 1.99
C ASP A 132 24.87 -6.56 0.84
N PHE A 133 26.19 -6.57 1.02
CA PHE A 133 27.16 -6.22 -0.01
C PHE A 133 27.05 -7.12 -1.25
N THR A 134 27.01 -8.45 -1.07
CA THR A 134 26.82 -9.40 -2.17
C THR A 134 25.49 -9.20 -2.88
N GLY A 135 24.41 -8.97 -2.12
CA GLY A 135 23.10 -8.66 -2.69
C GLY A 135 23.14 -7.41 -3.57
N MET A 136 23.59 -6.28 -3.01
CA MET A 136 23.67 -4.99 -3.73
C MET A 136 24.55 -5.07 -4.99
N LEU A 137 25.74 -5.69 -4.90
CA LEU A 137 26.58 -5.91 -6.07
C LEU A 137 25.87 -6.77 -7.12
N GLY A 138 25.19 -7.82 -6.69
CA GLY A 138 24.39 -8.68 -7.55
C GLY A 138 23.29 -7.93 -8.31
N GLY A 139 22.52 -7.08 -7.62
CA GLY A 139 21.49 -6.26 -8.24
C GLY A 139 22.05 -5.27 -9.27
N ILE A 140 23.21 -4.65 -8.99
CA ILE A 140 23.90 -3.78 -9.94
C ILE A 140 24.33 -4.57 -11.19
N LEU A 141 24.96 -5.73 -11.00
CA LEU A 141 25.40 -6.59 -12.10
C LEU A 141 24.23 -7.09 -12.95
N PHE A 142 23.12 -7.47 -12.31
CA PHE A 142 21.91 -7.88 -13.02
C PHE A 142 21.30 -6.72 -13.82
N THR A 143 21.21 -5.53 -13.22
CA THR A 143 20.74 -4.33 -13.91
C THR A 143 21.62 -4.00 -15.12
N PHE A 144 22.95 -4.09 -14.96
CA PHE A 144 23.89 -3.88 -16.05
C PHE A 144 23.68 -4.85 -17.21
N TYR A 145 23.38 -6.12 -16.92
CA TYR A 145 23.20 -7.16 -17.94
C TYR A 145 21.81 -7.13 -18.61
N GLN A 146 20.75 -6.91 -17.82
CA GLN A 146 19.37 -7.18 -18.24
C GLN A 146 18.44 -5.96 -18.18
N GLY A 147 18.85 -4.85 -17.59
CA GLY A 147 17.98 -3.72 -17.24
C GLY A 147 17.15 -3.15 -18.39
N SER A 148 17.69 -3.12 -19.61
CA SER A 148 17.03 -2.54 -20.79
C SER A 148 15.89 -3.38 -21.38
N ASN A 149 15.63 -4.58 -20.86
CA ASN A 149 14.68 -5.56 -21.43
C ASN A 149 13.63 -6.06 -20.43
N LEU A 150 13.57 -5.48 -19.23
CA LEU A 150 12.71 -5.96 -18.15
C LEU A 150 11.22 -5.60 -18.36
N ASP A 151 10.95 -4.50 -19.07
CA ASP A 151 9.60 -4.07 -19.42
C ASP A 151 9.04 -4.79 -20.66
N SER A 152 9.89 -5.22 -21.59
CA SER A 152 9.51 -5.95 -22.82
C SER A 152 8.65 -7.20 -22.60
N ASN A 153 8.82 -7.88 -21.45
CA ASN A 153 8.01 -9.04 -21.06
C ASN A 153 7.64 -8.96 -19.57
N ALA A 154 6.95 -7.89 -19.18
CA ALA A 154 6.69 -7.59 -17.77
C ALA A 154 6.04 -8.75 -16.99
N LYS A 155 5.10 -9.49 -17.60
CA LYS A 155 4.47 -10.66 -16.95
C LYS A 155 5.46 -11.78 -16.65
N MET A 156 6.34 -12.11 -17.60
CA MET A 156 7.35 -13.16 -17.39
C MET A 156 8.36 -12.74 -16.32
N TRP A 157 8.84 -11.49 -16.39
CA TRP A 157 9.81 -10.99 -15.41
C TRP A 157 9.23 -10.86 -14.01
N ARG A 158 7.92 -10.62 -13.89
CA ARG A 158 7.24 -10.63 -12.60
C ARG A 158 7.22 -12.02 -11.98
N LEU A 159 6.76 -13.04 -12.72
CA LEU A 159 6.82 -14.43 -12.29
C LEU A 159 8.25 -14.88 -11.90
N VAL A 160 9.27 -14.46 -12.66
CA VAL A 160 10.67 -14.76 -12.33
C VAL A 160 11.10 -14.01 -11.06
N ALA A 161 10.69 -12.76 -10.87
CA ALA A 161 10.98 -12.02 -9.63
C ALA A 161 10.36 -12.72 -8.43
N ASP A 162 9.09 -13.16 -8.52
CA ASP A 162 8.39 -13.83 -7.43
C ASP A 162 9.02 -15.18 -7.08
N PHE A 163 9.42 -15.95 -8.08
CA PHE A 163 10.20 -17.17 -7.86
C PHE A 163 11.54 -16.88 -7.16
N MET A 164 12.26 -15.84 -7.56
CA MET A 164 13.54 -15.47 -6.93
C MET A 164 13.34 -14.93 -5.50
N ASN A 165 12.22 -14.25 -5.23
CA ASN A 165 11.87 -13.82 -3.88
C ASN A 165 11.65 -15.02 -2.97
N ASP A 166 10.88 -15.99 -3.46
CA ASP A 166 10.55 -17.23 -2.76
C ASP A 166 11.79 -18.08 -2.50
N LEU A 167 12.70 -18.16 -3.48
CA LEU A 167 14.00 -18.79 -3.32
C LEU A 167 14.82 -18.09 -2.22
N GLY A 168 14.83 -16.76 -2.21
CA GLY A 168 15.54 -15.97 -1.20
C GLY A 168 15.03 -16.23 0.22
N MET A 169 13.71 -16.23 0.40
CA MET A 169 13.10 -16.57 1.69
C MET A 169 13.31 -18.03 2.09
N LEU A 170 13.33 -18.95 1.12
CA LEU A 170 13.64 -20.35 1.37
C LEU A 170 15.08 -20.52 1.86
N MET A 171 16.05 -19.79 1.27
CA MET A 171 17.44 -19.79 1.74
C MET A 171 17.54 -19.33 3.20
N ASP A 172 16.82 -18.27 3.57
CA ASP A 172 16.75 -17.78 4.94
C ASP A 172 16.14 -18.86 5.87
N LEU A 173 15.07 -19.54 5.44
CA LEU A 173 14.41 -20.60 6.20
C LEU A 173 15.28 -21.85 6.42
N ILE A 174 16.06 -22.27 5.42
CA ILE A 174 16.92 -23.47 5.51
C ILE A 174 18.26 -23.20 6.19
N SER A 175 18.65 -21.93 6.32
CA SER A 175 19.97 -21.54 6.85
C SER A 175 20.34 -22.19 8.20
N PRO A 176 19.42 -22.42 9.17
CA PRO A 176 19.78 -23.10 10.42
C PRO A 176 20.20 -24.56 10.24
N LEU A 177 19.76 -25.21 9.15
CA LEU A 177 20.06 -26.62 8.88
C LEU A 177 21.49 -26.85 8.38
N PHE A 178 22.16 -25.78 7.93
CA PHE A 178 23.50 -25.86 7.33
C PHE A 178 24.48 -24.84 7.95
N PRO A 179 24.83 -24.96 9.24
CA PRO A 179 25.71 -23.99 9.91
C PRO A 179 27.07 -23.80 9.22
N SER A 180 27.63 -24.86 8.62
CA SER A 180 28.91 -24.80 7.90
C SER A 180 28.85 -24.03 6.58
N ALA A 181 27.68 -23.97 5.94
CA ALA A 181 27.45 -23.28 4.67
C ALA A 181 26.60 -22.02 4.83
N LEU A 182 26.32 -21.60 6.07
CA LEU A 182 25.40 -20.51 6.40
C LEU A 182 25.69 -19.25 5.60
N PHE A 183 26.95 -18.84 5.52
CA PHE A 183 27.33 -17.61 4.82
C PHE A 183 27.00 -17.70 3.31
N ILE A 184 27.22 -18.86 2.67
CA ILE A 184 26.95 -19.06 1.25
C ILE A 184 25.45 -18.97 1.00
N ILE A 185 24.66 -19.68 1.81
CA ILE A 185 23.20 -19.75 1.68
C ILE A 185 22.59 -18.36 1.83
N VAL A 186 23.01 -17.62 2.87
CA VAL A 186 22.47 -16.29 3.16
C VAL A 186 22.89 -15.27 2.09
N CYS A 187 24.11 -15.35 1.55
CA CYS A 187 24.53 -14.53 0.41
C CYS A 187 23.75 -14.86 -0.88
N LEU A 188 23.49 -16.14 -1.17
CA LEU A 188 22.65 -16.56 -2.29
C LEU A 188 21.21 -16.06 -2.13
N GLY A 189 20.65 -16.14 -0.92
CA GLY A 189 19.33 -15.61 -0.62
C GLY A 189 19.24 -14.09 -0.84
N SER A 190 20.26 -13.36 -0.41
CA SER A 190 20.37 -11.90 -0.64
C SER A 190 20.51 -11.53 -2.11
N LEU A 191 21.33 -12.28 -2.86
CA LEU A 191 21.48 -12.13 -4.30
C LEU A 191 20.13 -12.32 -5.01
N SER A 192 19.38 -13.36 -4.63
CA SER A 192 18.05 -13.67 -5.16
C SER A 192 17.03 -12.55 -4.88
N ARG A 193 17.02 -12.01 -3.65
CA ARG A 193 16.16 -10.88 -3.29
C ARG A 193 16.57 -9.57 -3.96
N SER A 194 17.86 -9.35 -4.19
CA SER A 194 18.32 -8.16 -4.93
C SER A 194 17.89 -8.22 -6.41
N PHE A 195 18.02 -9.39 -7.05
CA PHE A 195 17.44 -9.62 -8.37
C PHE A 195 15.94 -9.31 -8.39
N THR A 196 15.21 -9.83 -7.40
CA THR A 196 13.76 -9.60 -7.26
C THR A 196 13.44 -8.12 -7.20
N GLY A 197 14.17 -7.35 -6.40
CA GLY A 197 13.95 -5.90 -6.26
C GLY A 197 14.10 -5.16 -7.59
N VAL A 198 15.09 -5.53 -8.41
CA VAL A 198 15.29 -4.92 -9.74
C VAL A 198 14.17 -5.30 -10.70
N ALA A 199 13.87 -6.59 -10.83
CA ALA A 199 12.86 -7.09 -11.76
C ALA A 199 11.44 -6.64 -11.37
N SER A 200 11.07 -6.75 -10.09
CA SER A 200 9.78 -6.28 -9.56
C SER A 200 9.64 -4.76 -9.72
N GLY A 201 10.69 -3.98 -9.46
CA GLY A 201 10.67 -2.53 -9.66
C GLY A 201 10.43 -2.13 -11.12
N ALA A 202 11.11 -2.77 -12.06
CA ALA A 202 10.94 -2.49 -13.50
C ALA A 202 9.56 -2.91 -14.02
N THR A 203 9.09 -4.11 -13.66
CA THR A 203 7.77 -4.63 -14.08
C THR A 203 6.63 -3.84 -13.46
N ARG A 204 6.76 -3.42 -12.20
CA ARG A 204 5.81 -2.52 -11.54
C ARG A 204 5.72 -1.19 -12.27
N ALA A 205 6.84 -0.58 -12.64
CA ALA A 205 6.83 0.66 -13.41
C ALA A 205 6.07 0.50 -14.75
N ALA A 206 6.29 -0.60 -15.47
CA ALA A 206 5.57 -0.92 -16.70
C ALA A 206 4.05 -1.11 -16.46
N LEU A 207 3.67 -1.82 -15.40
CA LEU A 207 2.26 -2.03 -15.01
C LEU A 207 1.58 -0.72 -14.60
N THR A 208 2.25 0.14 -13.83
CA THR A 208 1.74 1.46 -13.46
C THR A 208 1.45 2.31 -14.71
N GLN A 209 2.33 2.26 -15.72
CA GLN A 209 2.10 2.95 -16.99
C GLN A 209 0.91 2.33 -17.75
N HIS A 210 0.81 1.00 -17.80
CA HIS A 210 -0.32 0.30 -18.40
C HIS A 210 -1.66 0.70 -17.76
N PHE A 211 -1.72 0.82 -16.43
CA PHE A 211 -2.93 1.21 -15.71
C PHE A 211 -3.31 2.69 -15.87
N SER A 212 -2.40 3.56 -16.33
CA SER A 212 -2.64 5.00 -16.42
C SER A 212 -3.40 5.39 -17.70
N LEU A 213 -4.67 5.79 -17.57
CA LEU A 213 -5.48 6.29 -18.70
C LEU A 213 -5.47 7.81 -18.84
N GLN A 214 -5.08 8.56 -17.80
CA GLN A 214 -5.23 10.02 -17.74
C GLN A 214 -3.92 10.73 -17.36
N ASN A 215 -2.77 10.20 -17.78
CA ASN A 215 -1.44 10.66 -17.36
C ASN A 215 -1.30 10.71 -15.82
N ASN A 216 -1.91 9.72 -15.14
CA ASN A 216 -2.03 9.64 -13.68
C ASN A 216 -1.13 8.54 -13.08
N ALA A 217 -0.09 8.10 -13.80
CA ALA A 217 0.85 7.06 -13.34
C ALA A 217 1.47 7.35 -11.96
N ALA A 218 1.82 8.60 -11.67
CA ALA A 218 2.37 8.98 -10.36
C ALA A 218 1.33 8.82 -9.23
N ASP A 219 0.07 9.15 -9.49
CA ASP A 219 -1.02 8.98 -8.54
C ASP A 219 -1.27 7.48 -8.30
N ILE A 220 -1.36 6.68 -9.37
CA ILE A 220 -1.49 5.21 -9.28
C ILE A 220 -0.37 4.61 -8.44
N SER A 221 0.88 4.96 -8.73
CA SER A 221 2.07 4.50 -7.98
C SER A 221 1.97 4.85 -6.49
N ALA A 222 1.52 6.07 -6.14
CA ALA A 222 1.36 6.49 -4.76
C ALA A 222 0.22 5.73 -4.03
N LYS A 223 -0.89 5.45 -4.71
CA LYS A 223 -2.01 4.67 -4.13
C LYS A 223 -1.66 3.21 -3.96
N GLU A 224 -1.02 2.62 -4.97
CA GLU A 224 -0.49 1.26 -4.92
C GLU A 224 0.48 1.11 -3.73
N GLY A 225 1.41 2.05 -3.55
CA GLY A 225 2.31 2.04 -2.39
C GLY A 225 1.58 2.08 -1.05
N SER A 226 0.43 2.77 -0.97
CA SER A 226 -0.42 2.77 0.24
C SER A 226 -1.12 1.42 0.45
N GLN A 227 -1.61 0.80 -0.62
CA GLN A 227 -2.22 -0.54 -0.59
C GLN A 227 -1.20 -1.60 -0.14
N GLU A 228 0.00 -1.61 -0.74
CA GLU A 228 1.10 -2.50 -0.37
C GLU A 228 1.54 -2.29 1.09
N THR A 229 1.61 -1.04 1.55
CA THR A 229 1.96 -0.74 2.95
C THR A 229 0.95 -1.35 3.93
N VAL A 230 -0.35 -1.27 3.65
CA VAL A 230 -1.37 -1.89 4.50
C VAL A 230 -1.27 -3.42 4.46
N ALA A 231 -1.11 -4.02 3.27
CA ALA A 231 -0.90 -5.45 3.12
C ALA A 231 0.34 -5.91 3.91
N THR A 232 1.42 -5.13 3.87
CA THR A 232 2.65 -5.33 4.64
C THR A 232 2.38 -5.34 6.13
N MET A 233 1.72 -4.32 6.66
CA MET A 233 1.43 -4.20 8.09
C MET A 233 0.59 -5.38 8.61
N ILE A 234 -0.44 -5.77 7.85
CA ILE A 234 -1.28 -6.92 8.19
C ILE A 234 -0.46 -8.22 8.11
N GLY A 235 0.32 -8.40 7.06
CA GLY A 235 1.15 -9.59 6.83
C GLY A 235 2.21 -9.77 7.91
N MET A 236 2.86 -8.69 8.33
CA MET A 236 3.81 -8.72 9.45
C MET A 236 3.12 -9.09 10.77
N ALA A 237 1.95 -8.53 11.06
CA ALA A 237 1.20 -8.86 12.28
C ALA A 237 0.78 -10.34 12.31
N ILE A 238 0.22 -10.84 11.21
CA ILE A 238 -0.18 -12.25 11.07
C ILE A 238 1.06 -13.15 11.09
N GLY A 239 2.12 -12.79 10.39
CA GLY A 239 3.38 -13.53 10.34
C GLY A 239 4.05 -13.65 11.71
N MET A 240 4.05 -12.58 12.50
CA MET A 240 4.58 -12.60 13.87
C MET A 240 3.71 -13.46 14.79
N LEU A 241 2.37 -13.39 14.66
CA LEU A 241 1.47 -14.28 15.39
C LEU A 241 1.73 -15.74 15.01
N LEU A 242 1.87 -16.03 13.72
CA LEU A 242 2.15 -17.37 13.20
C LEU A 242 3.51 -17.90 13.71
N ALA A 243 4.54 -17.07 13.68
CA ALA A 243 5.87 -17.36 14.23
C ALA A 243 5.81 -17.69 15.73
N HIS A 244 4.97 -16.97 16.49
CA HIS A 244 4.78 -17.22 17.90
C HIS A 244 4.08 -18.56 18.18
N ILE A 245 2.96 -18.85 17.49
CA ILE A 245 2.19 -20.09 17.72
C ILE A 245 2.92 -21.34 17.21
N THR A 246 3.79 -21.20 16.19
CA THR A 246 4.55 -22.32 15.62
C THR A 246 5.91 -22.51 16.27
N ARG A 247 6.25 -21.73 17.31
CA ARG A 247 7.52 -21.83 18.03
C ARG A 247 7.74 -23.25 18.57
N GLY A 248 8.87 -23.86 18.21
CA GLY A 248 9.23 -25.22 18.61
C GLY A 248 8.58 -26.33 17.77
N HIS A 249 7.77 -25.97 16.76
CA HIS A 249 7.11 -26.91 15.85
C HIS A 249 7.63 -26.73 14.42
N PRO A 250 8.83 -27.24 14.07
CA PRO A 250 9.45 -27.00 12.76
C PRO A 250 8.58 -27.49 11.60
N PHE A 251 7.89 -28.61 11.76
CA PHE A 251 6.97 -29.12 10.75
C PHE A 251 5.84 -28.12 10.43
N ALA A 252 5.27 -27.46 11.44
CA ALA A 252 4.22 -26.46 11.24
C ALA A 252 4.74 -25.22 10.50
N ILE A 253 5.96 -24.77 10.80
CA ILE A 253 6.63 -23.67 10.09
C ILE A 253 6.79 -24.04 8.60
N TRP A 254 7.32 -25.22 8.31
CA TRP A 254 7.52 -25.71 6.94
C TRP A 254 6.22 -25.83 6.16
N VAL A 255 5.20 -26.46 6.74
CA VAL A 255 3.88 -26.59 6.09
C VAL A 255 3.28 -25.22 5.81
N SER A 256 3.33 -24.29 6.78
CA SER A 256 2.81 -22.93 6.60
C SER A 256 3.56 -22.19 5.50
N PHE A 257 4.89 -22.25 5.51
CA PHE A 257 5.74 -21.59 4.52
C PHE A 257 5.50 -22.13 3.10
N LEU A 258 5.43 -23.45 2.94
CA LEU A 258 5.18 -24.08 1.64
C LEU A 258 3.78 -23.80 1.13
N PHE A 259 2.76 -23.87 2.00
CA PHE A 259 1.39 -23.51 1.62
C PHE A 259 1.28 -22.06 1.14
N LEU A 260 1.87 -21.12 1.89
CA LEU A 260 1.88 -19.71 1.52
C LEU A 260 2.69 -19.44 0.24
N THR A 261 3.76 -20.20 0.01
CA THR A 261 4.57 -20.12 -1.23
C THR A 261 3.76 -20.61 -2.43
N LEU A 262 3.03 -21.71 -2.30
CA LEU A 262 2.13 -22.19 -3.36
C LEU A 262 1.00 -21.20 -3.62
N PHE A 263 0.43 -20.60 -2.57
CA PHE A 263 -0.58 -19.56 -2.71
C PHE A 263 -0.04 -18.31 -3.41
N HIS A 264 1.17 -17.87 -3.05
CA HIS A 264 1.86 -16.74 -3.69
C HIS A 264 2.02 -16.98 -5.19
N MET A 265 2.59 -18.12 -5.58
CA MET A 265 2.82 -18.45 -6.99
C MET A 265 1.54 -18.72 -7.80
N TYR A 266 0.42 -19.05 -7.15
CA TYR A 266 -0.87 -19.21 -7.84
C TYR A 266 -1.50 -17.87 -8.23
N GLY A 267 -1.14 -16.78 -7.54
CA GLY A 267 -1.71 -15.45 -7.74
C GLY A 267 -1.12 -14.64 -8.91
N GLU A 268 -0.06 -15.15 -9.57
CA GLU A 268 0.63 -14.55 -10.74
C GLU A 268 0.12 -15.10 -12.10
#